data_AF-A0A2N9HPJ1-F1
#
_entry.id   AF-A0A2N9HPJ1-F1
#
_cell.length_a   1.000
_cell.length_b   1.000
_cell.length_c   1.000
_cell.angle_alpha   90.00
_cell.angle_beta   90.00
_cell.angle_gamma   90.00
#
_symmetry.space_group_name_H-M   'P 1'
#
loop_
_entity.id
_entity.type
_entity.pdbx_description
1 polymer ?
#
loop_
_entity_poly.entity_id
_entity_poly.type
_entity_poly.pdbx_seq_one_letter_code
_entity_poly.pdbx_strand_id
1 'polypeptide(L)'
;MVKHNNVIPNGHFKKHWQNYVKTWFDQPAWKERRRVVDHRRKNRSLEGLQTNVQRLKTCKAKLVVFPRCARKFKELASATQVQGPYLPIAREKPSVELVKVTEEMKSFKAYDKLRLEQTNQRHVGVRQKRAAEAEKEEKM
;
A
#
# COMPACT_ATOMS: atom_id res chain seq x y z
N MET A 1 -0.83 -33.28 -31.93
CA MET A 1 -2.26 -33.66 -31.97
C MET A 1 -2.69 -33.95 -30.54
N VAL A 2 -3.73 -33.27 -30.05
CA VAL A 2 -4.19 -33.45 -28.67
C VAL A 2 -4.79 -34.84 -28.53
N LYS A 3 -4.35 -35.62 -27.53
CA LYS A 3 -4.98 -36.90 -27.19
C LYS A 3 -6.10 -36.65 -26.17
N HIS A 4 -7.22 -37.35 -26.31
CA HIS A 4 -8.42 -37.25 -25.45
C HIS A 4 -9.11 -35.88 -25.47
N ASN A 5 -10.08 -35.68 -24.58
CA ASN A 5 -10.83 -34.43 -24.41
C ASN A 5 -10.03 -33.37 -23.63
N ASN A 6 -8.83 -33.06 -24.10
CA ASN A 6 -7.98 -32.02 -23.51
C ASN A 6 -8.12 -30.70 -24.29
N VAL A 7 -7.94 -29.58 -23.59
CA VAL A 7 -7.99 -28.24 -24.19
C VAL A 7 -6.86 -28.06 -25.19
N ILE A 8 -7.15 -27.43 -26.33
CA ILE A 8 -6.13 -27.12 -27.35
C ILE A 8 -5.06 -26.21 -26.73
N PRO A 9 -3.78 -26.59 -26.75
CA PRO A 9 -2.73 -25.82 -26.10
C PRO A 9 -2.49 -24.50 -26.85
N ASN A 10 -2.79 -23.38 -26.20
CA ASN A 10 -2.41 -22.03 -26.65
C ASN A 10 -1.12 -21.55 -25.95
N GLY A 11 -0.03 -22.29 -26.17
CA GLY A 11 1.28 -21.97 -25.61
C GLY A 11 1.94 -20.80 -26.33
N HIS A 12 2.28 -19.73 -25.59
CA HIS A 12 2.92 -18.53 -26.15
C HIS A 12 4.44 -18.65 -26.29
N PHE A 13 4.93 -19.85 -26.60
CA PHE A 13 6.33 -20.16 -26.87
C PHE A 13 6.65 -19.88 -28.35
N LYS A 14 6.46 -18.61 -28.75
CA LYS A 14 6.63 -18.14 -30.13
C LYS A 14 8.13 -18.08 -30.51
N LYS A 15 8.45 -17.46 -31.63
CA LYS A 15 9.79 -17.44 -32.24
C LYS A 15 10.92 -17.18 -31.23
N HIS A 16 11.92 -18.09 -31.24
CA HIS A 16 13.18 -17.99 -30.49
C HIS A 16 13.03 -17.68 -28.99
N TRP A 17 11.94 -18.11 -28.35
CA TRP A 17 11.70 -17.86 -26.93
C TRP A 17 12.86 -18.35 -26.03
N GLN A 18 13.56 -19.41 -26.45
CA GLN A 18 14.74 -19.96 -25.77
C GLN A 18 15.91 -18.97 -25.69
N ASN A 19 16.03 -18.03 -26.63
CA ASN A 19 17.08 -17.01 -26.61
C ASN A 19 16.77 -15.86 -25.64
N TYR A 20 15.52 -15.74 -25.20
CA TYR A 20 15.03 -14.65 -24.36
C TYR A 20 14.49 -15.18 -23.02
N VAL A 21 15.17 -16.19 -22.47
CA VAL A 21 14.80 -16.75 -21.17
C VAL A 21 15.26 -15.79 -20.09
N LYS A 22 14.30 -15.07 -19.50
CA LYS A 22 14.55 -14.28 -18.30
C LYS A 22 14.80 -15.20 -17.11
N THR A 23 16.04 -15.23 -16.64
CA THR A 23 16.41 -15.95 -15.42
C THR A 23 16.21 -15.07 -14.19
N TRP A 24 16.18 -15.69 -13.01
CA TRP A 24 15.98 -15.01 -11.72
C TRP A 24 17.18 -15.18 -10.78
N PHE A 25 18.37 -15.47 -11.32
CA PHE A 25 19.58 -15.65 -10.52
C PHE A 25 20.00 -14.38 -9.77
N ASP A 26 19.73 -13.20 -10.33
CA ASP A 26 20.05 -11.90 -9.72
C ASP A 26 19.00 -11.40 -8.71
N GLN A 27 17.92 -12.15 -8.51
CA GLN A 27 16.83 -11.78 -7.60
C GLN A 27 17.30 -11.45 -6.16
N PRO A 28 18.20 -12.22 -5.51
CA PRO A 28 18.74 -11.85 -4.19
C PRO A 28 19.48 -10.51 -4.21
N ALA A 29 20.36 -10.28 -5.18
CA ALA A 29 21.12 -9.02 -5.32
C ALA A 29 20.19 -7.81 -5.54
N TRP A 30 19.13 -7.97 -6.34
CA TRP A 30 18.14 -6.90 -6.56
C TRP A 30 17.27 -6.61 -5.33
N LYS A 31 17.06 -7.59 -4.44
CA LYS A 31 16.36 -7.38 -3.18
C LYS A 31 17.23 -6.62 -2.19
N GLU A 32 18.52 -6.92 -2.15
CA GLU A 32 19.51 -6.22 -1.33
C GLU A 32 19.66 -4.74 -1.75
N ARG A 33 19.82 -4.48 -3.05
CA ARG A 33 19.90 -3.10 -3.59
C ARG A 33 18.70 -2.21 -3.26
N ARG A 34 17.53 -2.80 -2.98
CA ARG A 34 16.29 -2.04 -2.69
C ARG A 34 16.05 -1.80 -1.19
N ARG A 35 16.91 -2.31 -0.29
CA ARG A 35 16.46 -2.64 1.07
C ARG A 35 16.52 -1.53 2.14
N VAL A 36 17.11 -0.34 1.92
CA VAL A 36 17.40 0.55 3.09
C VAL A 36 16.78 1.96 3.02
N VAL A 37 17.00 2.76 1.98
CA VAL A 37 16.39 4.10 1.85
C VAL A 37 15.98 4.35 0.40
N ASP A 38 14.69 4.57 0.14
CA ASP A 38 14.19 4.94 -1.19
C ASP A 38 13.84 6.43 -1.23
N HIS A 39 14.74 7.23 -1.83
CA HIS A 39 14.57 8.68 -1.97
C HIS A 39 13.44 9.08 -2.92
N ARG A 40 12.90 8.15 -3.73
CA ARG A 40 11.79 8.44 -4.65
C ARG A 40 10.44 8.42 -3.95
N ARG A 41 10.35 7.82 -2.76
CA ARG A 41 9.10 7.71 -2.01
C ARG A 41 8.65 9.08 -1.52
N LYS A 42 7.43 9.48 -1.88
CA LYS A 42 6.73 10.66 -1.33
C LYS A 42 5.51 10.21 -0.53
N ASN A 43 5.23 10.86 0.60
CA ASN A 43 4.01 10.61 1.37
C ASN A 43 2.94 11.62 0.95
N ARG A 44 1.70 11.14 0.71
CA ARG A 44 0.55 12.00 0.41
C ARG A 44 -0.28 12.33 1.65
N SER A 45 -0.28 11.44 2.64
CA SER A 45 -1.05 11.54 3.88
C SER A 45 -0.14 11.87 5.07
N LEU A 46 -0.62 12.71 5.97
CA LEU A 46 0.12 13.09 7.19
C LEU A 46 0.11 11.95 8.21
N GLU A 47 -1.00 11.20 8.28
CA GLU A 47 -1.17 10.04 9.15
C GLU A 47 -0.09 8.99 8.86
N GLY A 48 0.13 8.68 7.58
CA GLY A 48 1.17 7.75 7.15
C GLY A 48 2.58 8.23 7.48
N LEU A 49 2.83 9.55 7.40
CA LEU A 49 4.12 10.12 7.78
C LEU A 49 4.35 10.02 9.30
N GLN A 50 3.35 10.39 10.10
CA GLN A 50 3.43 10.38 11.56
C GLN A 50 3.71 8.97 12.10
N THR A 51 3.00 7.95 11.62
CA THR A 51 3.23 6.54 12.00
C THR A 51 4.67 6.10 11.70
N ASN A 52 5.22 6.48 10.55
CA ASN A 52 6.60 6.14 10.19
C ASN A 52 7.62 6.87 11.07
N VAL A 53 7.40 8.15 11.38
CA VAL A 53 8.27 8.93 12.26
C VAL A 53 8.25 8.35 13.68
N GLN A 54 7.07 8.02 14.21
CA GLN A 54 6.95 7.35 15.51
C GLN A 54 7.71 6.02 15.52
N ARG A 55 7.56 5.20 14.47
CA ARG A 55 8.31 3.95 14.34
C ARG A 55 9.82 4.18 14.37
N LEU A 56 10.34 5.13 13.59
CA LEU A 56 11.77 5.46 13.60
C LEU A 56 12.27 5.95 14.97
N LYS A 57 11.47 6.75 15.68
CA LYS A 57 11.78 7.16 17.06
C LYS A 57 11.87 5.97 18.00
N THR A 58 10.91 5.03 17.93
CA THR A 58 10.94 3.81 18.74
C THR A 58 12.14 2.92 18.40
N CYS A 59 12.49 2.78 17.12
CA CYS A 59 13.70 2.05 16.69
C CYS A 59 14.95 2.68 17.32
N LYS A 60 15.09 4.01 17.20
CA LYS A 60 16.25 4.75 17.71
C LYS A 60 16.37 4.67 19.23
N ALA A 61 15.26 4.72 19.95
CA ALA A 61 15.25 4.58 21.42
C ALA A 61 15.65 3.17 21.86
N LYS A 62 15.27 2.13 21.11
CA LYS A 62 15.60 0.72 21.38
C LYS A 62 16.96 0.30 20.80
N LEU A 63 17.63 1.16 20.03
CA LEU A 63 18.91 0.86 19.40
C LEU A 63 20.03 1.00 20.43
N VAL A 64 20.62 -0.12 20.82
CA VAL A 64 21.86 -0.16 21.61
C VAL A 64 23.05 -0.08 20.64
N VAL A 65 23.87 0.95 20.76
CA VAL A 65 25.05 1.16 19.90
C VAL A 65 26.33 0.87 20.66
N PHE A 66 27.10 -0.09 20.15
CA PHE A 66 28.40 -0.47 20.67
C PHE A 66 29.49 0.48 20.13
N PRO A 67 30.37 1.03 21.00
CA PRO A 67 31.51 1.84 20.56
C PRO A 67 32.47 1.03 19.69
N ARG A 68 32.97 1.62 18.60
CA ARG A 68 33.98 0.98 17.74
C ARG A 68 35.35 0.81 18.43
N CYS A 69 35.67 1.69 19.38
CA CYS A 69 36.85 1.60 20.24
C CYS A 69 36.42 1.53 21.71
N ALA A 70 36.97 0.58 22.46
CA ALA A 70 36.58 0.22 23.83
C ALA A 70 36.74 1.33 24.90
N ARG A 71 37.26 2.52 24.55
CA ARG A 71 37.55 3.60 25.51
C ARG A 71 36.32 4.41 25.95
N LYS A 72 35.17 4.27 25.28
CA LYS A 72 33.94 5.01 25.62
C LYS A 72 32.86 4.06 26.13
N PHE A 73 32.92 3.68 27.40
CA PHE A 73 32.01 2.71 28.00
C PHE A 73 30.60 3.30 28.16
N LYS A 74 29.62 2.66 27.53
CA LYS A 74 28.20 2.70 27.96
C LYS A 74 27.83 1.29 28.42
N GLU A 75 26.74 1.13 29.17
CA GLU A 75 26.33 -0.15 29.75
C GLU A 75 26.14 -1.23 28.66
N LEU A 76 27.08 -2.16 28.57
CA LEU A 76 27.18 -3.17 27.49
C LEU A 76 26.69 -4.56 27.92
N ALA A 77 26.60 -4.80 29.23
CA ALA A 77 26.41 -6.15 29.80
C ALA A 77 24.98 -6.71 29.65
N SER A 78 23.99 -5.85 29.41
CA SER A 78 22.56 -6.24 29.34
C SER A 78 22.04 -6.41 27.90
N ALA A 79 22.89 -6.23 26.89
CA ALA A 79 22.47 -6.28 25.49
C ALA A 79 22.34 -7.73 25.00
N THR A 80 21.11 -8.13 24.65
CA THR A 80 20.80 -9.46 24.10
C THR A 80 20.36 -9.37 22.64
N GLN A 81 20.70 -10.39 21.83
CA GLN A 81 20.24 -10.47 20.45
C GLN A 81 18.74 -10.74 20.40
N VAL A 82 17.98 -9.90 19.67
CA VAL A 82 16.57 -10.16 19.37
C VAL A 82 16.51 -11.20 18.24
N GLN A 83 15.91 -12.35 18.52
CA GLN A 83 15.63 -13.36 17.51
C GLN A 83 14.27 -13.08 16.83
N GLY A 84 14.26 -12.98 15.51
CA GLY A 84 13.05 -12.74 14.70
C GLY A 84 12.89 -11.31 14.16
N PRO A 85 11.75 -11.00 13.52
CA PRO A 85 11.51 -9.69 12.90
C PRO A 85 11.47 -8.55 13.92
N TYR A 86 12.29 -7.52 13.71
CA TYR A 86 12.34 -6.34 14.57
C TYR A 86 11.15 -5.40 14.30
N LEU A 87 10.37 -5.10 15.35
CA LEU A 87 9.15 -4.27 15.30
C LEU A 87 8.21 -4.67 14.15
N PRO A 88 7.55 -5.85 14.23
CA PRO A 88 6.64 -6.31 13.21
C PRO A 88 5.45 -5.34 13.06
N ILE A 89 5.03 -5.10 11.83
CA ILE A 89 3.85 -4.28 11.55
C ILE A 89 2.62 -5.14 11.88
N ALA A 90 1.98 -4.85 13.01
CA ALA A 90 0.69 -5.44 13.34
C ALA A 90 -0.41 -4.73 12.56
N ARG A 91 -1.32 -5.50 11.97
CA ARG A 91 -2.59 -4.95 11.45
C ARG A 91 -3.59 -5.03 12.57
N GLU A 92 -3.75 -3.93 13.28
CA GLU A 92 -4.78 -3.80 14.31
C GLU A 92 -6.14 -3.94 13.64
N LYS A 93 -6.96 -4.88 14.12
CA LYS A 93 -8.33 -5.01 13.66
C LYS A 93 -9.10 -3.80 14.24
N PRO A 94 -9.86 -3.06 13.42
CA PRO A 94 -10.67 -1.98 13.96
C PRO A 94 -11.64 -2.56 15.00
N SER A 95 -11.68 -1.97 16.19
CA SER A 95 -12.70 -2.28 17.18
C SER A 95 -14.01 -1.66 16.70
N VAL A 96 -15.05 -2.48 16.53
CA VAL A 96 -16.40 -2.01 16.22
C VAL A 96 -17.15 -1.95 17.54
N GLU A 97 -17.45 -0.75 18.00
CA GLU A 97 -18.31 -0.58 19.17
C GLU A 97 -19.77 -0.83 18.75
N LEU A 98 -20.48 -1.64 19.54
CA LEU A 98 -21.90 -1.91 19.31
C LEU A 98 -22.72 -0.72 19.81
N VAL A 99 -23.01 0.20 18.90
CA VAL A 99 -23.84 1.37 19.19
C VAL A 99 -25.31 1.04 18.92
N LYS A 100 -26.22 1.58 19.74
CA LYS A 100 -27.66 1.50 19.47
C LYS A 100 -27.98 2.18 18.14
N VAL A 101 -28.77 1.53 17.30
CA VAL A 101 -29.14 2.06 15.99
C VAL A 101 -29.94 3.35 16.16
N THR A 102 -29.39 4.45 15.68
CA THR A 102 -30.07 5.76 15.69
C THR A 102 -31.16 5.81 14.63
N GLU A 103 -32.10 6.74 14.76
CA GLU A 103 -33.19 6.92 13.80
C GLU A 103 -32.67 7.35 12.41
N GLU A 104 -31.60 8.14 12.37
CA GLU A 104 -30.88 8.51 11.15
C GLU A 104 -30.28 7.30 10.42
N MET A 105 -29.72 6.32 11.15
CA MET A 105 -29.19 5.11 10.54
C MET A 105 -30.29 4.23 9.94
N LYS A 106 -31.52 4.28 10.49
CA LYS A 106 -32.68 3.55 9.97
C LYS A 106 -33.29 4.21 8.73
N SER A 107 -33.34 5.54 8.71
CA SER A 107 -33.85 6.29 7.56
C SER A 107 -32.86 6.34 6.38
N PHE A 108 -31.57 6.07 6.64
CA PHE A 108 -30.53 6.03 5.63
C PHE A 108 -30.68 4.85 4.65
N LYS A 109 -31.06 5.14 3.41
CA LYS A 109 -31.13 4.16 2.30
C LYS A 109 -29.75 3.91 1.70
N ALA A 110 -28.98 3.01 2.32
CA ALA A 110 -27.60 2.73 1.93
C ALA A 110 -27.43 2.30 0.47
N TYR A 111 -28.31 1.42 -0.03
CA TYR A 111 -28.26 0.95 -1.42
C TYR A 111 -28.44 2.08 -2.44
N ASP A 112 -29.45 2.92 -2.23
CA ASP A 112 -29.76 4.05 -3.11
C ASP A 112 -28.63 5.07 -3.09
N LYS A 113 -28.04 5.34 -1.91
CA LYS A 113 -26.92 6.26 -1.77
C LYS A 113 -25.69 5.78 -2.55
N LEU A 114 -25.33 4.50 -2.46
CA LEU A 114 -24.21 3.94 -3.22
C LEU A 114 -24.42 4.09 -4.73
N ARG A 115 -25.64 3.80 -5.20
CA ARG A 115 -25.98 3.92 -6.63
C ARG A 115 -25.95 5.38 -7.09
N LEU A 116 -26.46 6.30 -6.28
CA LEU A 116 -26.42 7.73 -6.55
C LEU A 116 -24.97 8.25 -6.64
N GLU A 117 -24.07 7.82 -5.74
CA GLU A 117 -22.66 8.21 -5.78
C GLU A 117 -21.95 7.68 -7.04
N GLN A 118 -22.25 6.45 -7.46
CA GLN A 118 -21.73 5.91 -8.73
C GLN A 118 -22.24 6.73 -9.94
N THR A 119 -23.53 7.07 -9.96
CA THR A 119 -24.11 7.93 -10.99
C THR A 119 -23.48 9.33 -10.98
N ASN A 120 -23.27 9.91 -9.81
CA ASN A 120 -22.61 11.21 -9.66
C ASN A 120 -21.20 11.16 -10.25
N GLN A 121 -20.39 10.16 -9.88
CA GLN A 121 -19.03 9.97 -10.41
C GLN A 121 -19.03 9.80 -11.94
N ARG A 122 -19.96 9.02 -12.49
CA ARG A 122 -20.09 8.79 -13.94
C ARG A 122 -20.43 10.08 -14.69
N HIS A 123 -21.29 10.93 -14.13
CA HIS A 123 -21.84 12.08 -14.82
C HIS A 123 -21.18 13.42 -14.46
N VAL A 124 -20.09 13.44 -13.67
CA VAL A 124 -19.36 14.67 -13.30
C VAL A 124 -19.04 15.51 -14.54
N GLY A 125 -18.36 14.93 -15.53
CA GLY A 125 -17.92 15.67 -16.72
C GLY A 125 -19.09 16.18 -17.57
N VAL A 126 -20.15 15.39 -17.74
CA VAL A 126 -21.34 15.80 -18.51
C VAL A 126 -22.07 16.94 -17.80
N ARG A 127 -22.19 16.88 -16.48
CA ARG A 127 -22.83 17.94 -15.68
C ARG A 127 -22.02 19.23 -15.70
N GLN A 128 -20.69 19.14 -15.56
CA GLN A 128 -19.79 20.30 -15.67
C GLN A 128 -19.88 20.94 -17.07
N LYS A 129 -19.90 20.11 -18.13
CA LYS A 129 -20.06 20.61 -19.51
C LYS A 129 -21.39 21.34 -19.69
N ARG A 130 -22.51 20.73 -19.28
CA ARG A 130 -23.85 21.35 -19.39
C ARG A 130 -23.97 22.63 -18.57
N ALA A 131 -23.40 22.67 -17.36
CA ALA A 131 -23.37 23.89 -16.54
C ALA A 131 -22.58 25.01 -17.23
N ALA A 132 -21.41 24.69 -17.81
CA ALA A 132 -20.60 25.66 -18.54
C ALA A 132 -21.24 26.12 -19.86
N GLU A 133 -22.07 25.29 -20.50
CA GLU A 133 -22.86 25.68 -21.69
C GLU A 133 -24.02 26.60 -21.30
N ALA A 134 -24.78 26.26 -20.26
CA ALA A 134 -25.86 27.11 -19.74
C ALA A 134 -25.36 28.49 -19.28
N GLU A 135 -24.22 28.57 -18.57
CA GLU A 135 -23.62 29.85 -18.19
C GLU A 135 -23.14 30.70 -19.39
N LYS A 136 -22.83 30.08 -20.53
CA LYS A 136 -22.47 30.81 -21.75
C LYS A 136 -23.71 31.33 -22.47
N GLU A 137 -24.79 30.56 -22.47
CA GLU A 137 -26.08 30.96 -23.03
C GLU A 137 -26.72 32.09 -22.22
N GLU A 138 -26.65 32.06 -20.87
CA GLU A 138 -27.15 33.15 -20.02
C GLU A 138 -26.34 34.45 -20.13
N LYS A 139 -25.11 34.40 -20.66
CA LYS A 139 -24.23 35.56 -20.84
C LYS A 139 -24.27 36.14 -22.25
N MET A 140 -24.96 35.48 -23.19
CA MET A 140 -25.27 36.02 -24.52
C MET A 140 -26.61 36.73 -24.51
#